data_AF-A0A559R8J6-F1
#
_entry.id   AF-A0A559R8J6-F1
#
_cell.length_a   1.000
_cell.length_b   1.000
_cell.length_c   1.000
_cell.angle_alpha   90.00
_cell.angle_beta   90.00
_cell.angle_gamma   90.00
#
_symmetry.space_group_name_H-M   'P 1'
#
loop_
_entity.id
_entity.type
_entity.pdbx_description
1 polymer ?
#
loop_
_entity_poly.entity_id
_entity_poly.type
_entity_poly.pdbx_seq_one_letter_code
_entity_poly.pdbx_strand_id
1 'polypeptide(L)' 'MDIKKIILTGLISGIVFALLMAGWDYYKEVPFSVLKFVIHFVLFALFNGYMSYRTEKKKLNNK' A
#
# COMPACT_ATOMS: atom_id res chain seq x y z
N MET A 1 13.41 -5.22 14.36
CA MET A 1 12.49 -5.11 13.19
C MET A 1 11.09 -5.37 13.68
N ASP A 2 10.21 -4.38 13.60
CA ASP A 2 8.81 -4.53 14.02
C ASP A 2 7.93 -4.93 12.84
N ILE A 3 7.60 -6.22 12.77
CA ILE A 3 6.81 -6.81 11.68
C ILE A 3 5.38 -6.23 11.67
N LYS A 4 4.79 -5.95 12.85
CA LYS A 4 3.44 -5.37 12.94
C LYS A 4 3.42 -3.99 12.29
N LYS A 5 4.42 -3.16 12.60
CA LYS A 5 4.57 -1.83 11.99
C LYS A 5 4.75 -1.89 10.48
N ILE A 6 5.53 -2.84 9.97
CA ILE A 6 5.73 -3.04 8.53
C ILE A 6 4.42 -3.40 7.84
N ILE A 7 3.68 -4.37 8.39
CA ILE A 7 2.37 -4.80 7.85
C ILE A 7 1.38 -3.64 7.88
N LEU A 8 1.27 -2.94 9.02
CA LEU A 8 0.34 -1.82 9.17
C LEU A 8 0.66 -0.68 8.20
N THR A 9 1.94 -0.36 8.01
CA THR A 9 2.39 0.64 7.03
C THR A 9 1.97 0.26 5.61
N GLY A 10 2.19 -1.01 5.24
CA GLY A 10 1.71 -1.55 3.97
C GLY A 10 0.20 -1.40 3.81
N LEU A 11 -0.59 -1.94 4.75
CA LEU A 11 -2.06 -1.90 4.68
C LEU A 11 -2.62 -0.47 4.58
N ILE A 12 -2.12 0.46 5.40
CA ILE A 12 -2.55 1.87 5.36
C ILE A 12 -2.23 2.47 3.98
N SER A 13 -1.01 2.28 3.47
CA SER A 13 -0.63 2.81 2.17
C SER A 13 -1.47 2.23 1.02
N GLY A 14 -1.80 0.94 1.09
CA GLY A 14 -2.66 0.27 0.13
C GLY A 14 -4.07 0.85 0.13
N ILE A 15 -4.68 1.04 1.31
CA ILE A 15 -6.04 1.58 1.44
C ILE A 15 -6.08 3.02 0.92
N VAL A 16 -5.13 3.86 1.34
CA VAL A 16 -5.04 5.26 0.90
C VAL A 16 -4.94 5.32 -0.62
N PHE A 17 -4.06 4.53 -1.24
CA PHE A 17 -3.90 4.52 -2.68
C PHE A 17 -5.16 4.03 -3.41
N ALA A 18 -5.76 2.94 -2.95
CA ALA A 18 -6.98 2.39 -3.55
C ALA A 18 -8.16 3.38 -3.46
N LEU A 19 -8.30 4.10 -2.34
CA LEU A 19 -9.32 5.15 -2.18
C LEU A 19 -9.06 6.34 -3.09
N LEU A 20 -7.81 6.79 -3.24
CA LEU A 20 -7.46 7.85 -4.19
C LEU A 20 -7.82 7.44 -5.63
N MET A 21 -7.52 6.21 -6.02
CA MET A 21 -7.87 5.70 -7.35
C MET A 21 -9.39 5.55 -7.55
N ALA A 22 -10.12 5.13 -6.51
CA ALA A 22 -11.59 5.09 -6.56
C ALA A 22 -12.19 6.50 -6.67
N GLY A 23 -11.64 7.47 -5.92
CA GLY A 23 -12.04 8.87 -6.03
C GLY A 23 -11.73 9.47 -7.40
N TRP A 24 -10.61 9.07 -8.00
CA TRP A 24 -10.26 9.46 -9.37
C TRP A 24 -11.22 8.86 -10.40
N ASP A 25 -11.56 7.58 -10.27
CA ASP A 25 -12.54 6.92 -11.13
C ASP A 25 -13.91 7.60 -11.01
N TYR A 26 -14.33 7.96 -9.80
CA TYR A 26 -15.55 8.75 -9.56
C TYR A 26 -15.52 10.10 -10.28
N TYR A 27 -14.40 10.85 -10.18
CA TYR A 27 -14.22 12.12 -10.90
C TYR A 27 -14.25 11.97 -12.43
N LYS A 28 -13.82 10.82 -12.95
CA LYS A 28 -13.81 10.51 -14.39
C LYS A 28 -15.06 9.80 -14.89
N GLU A 29 -16.10 9.69 -14.05
CA GLU A 29 -17.34 8.96 -14.37
C GLU A 29 -17.09 7.50 -14.80
N VAL A 30 -15.97 6.91 -14.34
CA VAL A 30 -15.63 5.52 -14.59
C VAL A 30 -16.36 4.65 -13.56
N PRO A 31 -17.10 3.61 -13.97
CA PRO A 31 -17.78 2.72 -13.04
C PRO A 31 -16.81 2.09 -12.03
N PHE A 32 -17.20 2.09 -10.75
CA PHE A 32 -16.40 1.47 -9.70
C PHE A 32 -16.20 -0.02 -9.97
N SER A 33 -14.95 -0.47 -9.93
CA SER A 33 -14.58 -1.88 -10.07
C SER A 33 -13.94 -2.37 -8.78
N VAL A 34 -14.61 -3.29 -8.09
CA VAL A 34 -14.11 -3.95 -6.87
C VAL A 34 -12.76 -4.62 -7.15
N LEU A 35 -12.63 -5.29 -8.30
CA LEU A 35 -11.39 -5.96 -8.68
C LEU A 35 -10.24 -4.95 -8.84
N LYS A 36 -10.48 -3.83 -9.54
CA LYS A 36 -9.50 -2.76 -9.70
C LYS A 36 -9.09 -2.18 -8.34
N PHE A 37 -10.04 -1.96 -7.44
CA PHE A 37 -9.78 -1.50 -6.08
C PHE A 37 -8.89 -2.47 -5.29
N VAL A 38 -9.23 -3.76 -5.30
CA VAL A 38 -8.46 -4.80 -4.60
C VAL A 38 -7.05 -4.91 -5.18
N ILE A 39 -6.88 -4.85 -6.50
CA ILE A 39 -5.56 -4.87 -7.14
C ILE A 39 -4.71 -3.69 -6.68
N HIS A 40 -5.25 -2.46 -6.72
CA HIS A 40 -4.55 -1.27 -6.24
C HIS A 40 -4.14 -1.41 -4.77
N PHE A 41 -5.06 -1.87 -3.92
CA PHE A 41 -4.81 -2.09 -2.51
C PHE A 41 -3.67 -3.09 -2.29
N VAL A 42 -3.76 -4.29 -2.90
CA VAL A 42 -2.79 -5.37 -2.70
C VAL A 42 -1.41 -4.97 -3.22
N LEU A 43 -1.33 -4.40 -4.43
CA LEU A 43 -0.05 -4.00 -5.01
C LEU A 43 0.65 -2.95 -4.15
N PHE A 44 -0.07 -1.91 -3.71
CA PHE A 44 0.52 -0.86 -2.88
C PHE A 44 0.83 -1.33 -1.46
N ALA A 45 0.00 -2.20 -0.88
CA ALA A 45 0.28 -2.76 0.44
C ALA A 45 1.54 -3.63 0.44
N LEU A 46 1.69 -4.52 -0.54
CA LEU A 46 2.86 -5.37 -0.67
C LEU A 46 4.12 -4.56 -1.00
N PHE A 47 4.02 -3.61 -1.94
CA PHE A 47 5.15 -2.78 -2.35
C PHE A 47 5.69 -1.96 -1.17
N ASN A 48 4.82 -1.21 -0.47
CA ASN A 48 5.23 -0.37 0.64
C ASN A 48 5.64 -1.18 1.88
N GLY A 49 4.97 -2.32 2.14
CA GLY A 49 5.38 -3.26 3.17
C GLY A 49 6.80 -3.79 2.92
N TYR A 50 7.09 -4.21 1.69
CA TYR A 50 8.43 -4.66 1.30
C TYR A 50 9.48 -3.56 1.39
N MET A 51 9.17 -2.34 0.94
CA MET A 51 10.07 -1.18 1.05
C MET A 51 10.37 -0.82 2.51
N SER A 52 9.36 -0.88 3.39
CA SER A 52 9.51 -0.69 4.83
C SER A 52 10.42 -1.77 5.44
N TYR A 53 10.21 -3.04 5.09
CA TYR A 53 11.10 -4.15 5.49
C TYR A 53 12.55 -3.92 5.05
N ARG A 54 12.79 -3.56 3.78
CA ARG A 54 14.16 -3.29 3.30
C ARG A 54 14.81 -2.14 4.04
N THR A 55 14.06 -1.10 4.36
CA THR A 55 14.55 0.07 5.09
C THR A 55 14.95 -0.29 6.52
N GLU A 56 14.11 -1.03 7.23
CA GLU A 56 14.41 -1.51 8.59
C GLU A 56 15.59 -2.49 8.61
N LYS A 57 15.69 -3.37 7.60
CA LYS A 57 16.85 -4.27 7.44
C LYS A 57 18.15 -3.49 7.20
N LYS A 58 18.13 -2.44 6.37
CA LYS A 58 19.30 -1.56 6.15
C LYS A 58 19.72 -0.84 7.43
N LYS A 59 18.77 -0.36 8.24
CA LYS A 59 19.07 0.28 9.53
C LYS A 59 19.72 -0.67 10.53
N LEU A 60 19.40 -1.96 10.49
CA LEU A 60 20.03 -2.98 11.34
C LEU A 60 21.46 -3.30 10.90
N ASN A 61 21.72 -3.36 9.59
CA ASN A 61 23.06 -3.68 9.07
C ASN A 61 24.05 -2.50 9.17
N ASN A 62 23.55 -1.27 9.25
CA ASN A 62 24.36 -0.05 9.37
C ASN A 62 24.54 0.41 10.83
N LYS A 63 24.16 -0.42 11.80
CA LYS A 63 24.27 -0.18 13.25
C LYS A 63 25.30 -1.13 13.84
#